data_AF-A0A8T5QKJ3-F1
#
_entry.id   AF-A0A8T5QKJ3-F1
#
_cell.length_a   1.000
_cell.length_b   1.000
_cell.length_c   1.000
_cell.angle_alpha   90.00
_cell.angle_beta   90.00
_cell.angle_gamma   90.00
#
_symmetry.space_group_name_H-M   'P 1'
#
loop_
_entity.id
_entity.type
_entity.pdbx_description
1 polymer ?
#
loop_
_entity_poly.entity_id
_entity_poly.type
_entity_poly.pdbx_seq_one_letter_code
_entity_poly.pdbx_strand_id
1 'polypeptide(L)'
;MSENNKYWVIRNNEYQMMGLFELVKHQHRQEPRPMVWSARLATGLLGYTNCESGKRGPKGHSEVLLAVGDSGLQKLVELGFITCPECMPEHQEGFWDVVGETVEKIYGIDTLEDFVDKEKMPFDARRVNWEVLMTVIGKAPGRIYVPKGLGVAEVSDFKRFFNDTGVAVPPVGWYNPNNRAGFTEY
;
A
#
# COMPACT_ATOMS: atom_id res chain seq x y z
N MET A 1 2.39 16.80 21.82
CA MET A 1 2.51 15.46 21.21
C MET A 1 2.85 15.67 19.74
N SER A 2 3.99 15.19 19.26
CA SER A 2 4.37 15.40 17.86
C SER A 2 3.40 14.68 16.92
N GLU A 3 3.12 15.28 15.77
CA GLU A 3 2.29 14.69 14.69
C GLU A 3 2.85 13.35 14.17
N ASN A 4 4.08 12.99 14.56
CA ASN A 4 4.82 11.80 14.14
C ASN A 4 4.26 10.46 14.64
N ASN A 5 3.20 10.46 15.48
CA ASN A 5 2.63 9.23 16.05
C ASN A 5 1.18 8.97 15.64
N LYS A 6 0.70 9.59 14.56
CA LYS A 6 -0.63 9.32 14.00
C LYS A 6 -0.53 8.66 12.64
N TYR A 7 -1.53 7.84 12.32
CA TYR A 7 -1.66 7.15 11.04
C TYR A 7 -3.10 7.26 10.54
N TRP A 8 -3.27 7.33 9.22
CA TRP A 8 -4.56 7.05 8.61
C TRP A 8 -4.88 5.57 8.74
N VAL A 9 -6.10 5.27 9.17
CA VAL A 9 -6.57 3.91 9.42
C VAL A 9 -7.91 3.71 8.73
N ILE A 10 -8.03 2.61 7.99
CA ILE A 10 -9.30 2.09 7.51
C ILE A 10 -9.87 1.15 8.57
N ARG A 11 -11.08 1.44 9.05
CA ARG A 11 -11.79 0.58 9.99
C ARG A 11 -13.27 0.66 9.70
N ASN A 12 -13.93 -0.49 9.56
CA ASN A 12 -15.35 -0.56 9.21
C ASN A 12 -15.68 0.26 7.94
N ASN A 13 -14.80 0.20 6.93
CA ASN A 13 -14.88 0.97 5.68
C ASN A 13 -14.79 2.50 5.82
N GLU A 14 -14.44 3.01 6.99
CA GLU A 14 -14.25 4.44 7.23
C GLU A 14 -12.77 4.79 7.41
N TYR A 15 -12.38 5.98 6.96
CA TYR A 15 -11.05 6.54 7.18
C TYR A 15 -11.02 7.40 8.44
N GLN A 16 -10.07 7.13 9.33
CA GLN A 16 -9.88 7.90 10.55
C GLN A 16 -8.41 8.02 10.91
N MET A 17 -8.03 9.15 11.53
CA MET A 17 -6.70 9.34 12.07
C MET A 17 -6.63 8.76 13.48
N MET A 18 -5.75 7.79 13.70
CA MET A 18 -5.54 7.16 15.01
C MET A 18 -4.11 7.31 15.51
N GLY A 19 -3.95 7.39 16.83
CA GLY A 19 -2.64 7.37 17.46
C GLY A 19 -2.04 5.96 17.53
N LEU A 20 -0.71 5.85 17.50
CA LEU A 20 0.00 4.57 17.63
C LEU A 20 -0.44 3.76 18.87
N PHE A 21 -0.65 4.42 20.00
CA PHE A 21 -1.11 3.75 21.23
C PHE A 21 -2.50 3.13 21.10
N GLU A 22 -3.40 3.73 20.34
CA GLU A 22 -4.73 3.16 20.09
C GLU A 22 -4.63 1.96 19.16
N LEU A 23 -3.77 2.02 18.14
CA LEU A 23 -3.49 0.92 17.22
C LEU A 23 -2.87 -0.30 17.95
N VAL A 24 -1.96 -0.06 18.88
CA VAL A 24 -1.35 -1.13 19.71
C VAL A 24 -2.41 -1.86 20.54
N LYS A 25 -3.44 -1.16 21.05
CA LYS A 25 -4.56 -1.82 21.76
C LYS A 25 -5.35 -2.76 20.86
N HIS A 26 -5.43 -2.47 19.57
CA HIS A 26 -6.03 -3.38 18.59
C HIS A 26 -5.14 -4.60 18.31
N GLN A 27 -3.82 -4.40 18.19
CA GLN A 27 -2.89 -5.51 17.98
C GLN A 27 -2.84 -6.54 19.13
N HIS A 28 -3.13 -6.12 20.37
CA HIS A 28 -3.04 -7.00 21.55
C HIS A 28 -4.35 -7.67 21.99
N ARG A 29 -5.49 -7.39 21.34
CA ARG A 29 -6.73 -8.17 21.56
C ARG A 29 -6.64 -9.46 20.75
N GLN A 30 -6.29 -10.54 21.43
CA GLN A 30 -6.04 -11.88 20.86
C GLN A 30 -7.23 -12.46 20.10
N GLU A 31 -6.98 -12.95 18.88
CA GLU A 31 -7.58 -14.11 18.15
C GLU A 31 -6.85 -14.24 16.78
N PRO A 32 -6.88 -15.37 16.05
CA PRO A 32 -5.70 -15.96 15.37
C PRO A 32 -5.13 -15.23 14.13
N ARG A 33 -5.62 -14.02 13.80
CA ARG A 33 -5.18 -13.26 12.62
C ARG A 33 -4.61 -11.89 13.00
N PRO A 34 -3.65 -11.35 12.23
CA PRO A 34 -3.16 -10.00 12.45
C PRO A 34 -4.32 -9.00 12.27
N MET A 35 -4.66 -8.32 13.36
CA MET A 35 -5.79 -7.37 13.38
C MET A 35 -5.49 -6.07 12.61
N VAL A 36 -4.22 -5.81 12.27
CA VAL A 36 -3.80 -4.58 11.60
C VAL A 36 -2.88 -4.89 10.42
N TRP A 37 -3.31 -4.46 9.24
CA TRP A 37 -2.59 -4.50 7.99
C TRP A 37 -1.89 -3.16 7.74
N SER A 38 -0.76 -3.20 7.04
CA SER A 38 0.01 -2.02 6.66
C SER A 38 0.12 -1.95 5.15
N ALA A 39 -0.34 -0.86 4.57
CA ALA A 39 -0.19 -0.53 3.16
C ALA A 39 0.81 0.62 2.97
N ARG A 40 1.80 0.40 2.10
CA ARG A 40 2.87 1.35 1.78
C ARG A 40 2.49 2.12 0.53
N LEU A 41 2.18 3.39 0.71
CA LEU A 41 1.71 4.26 -0.37
C LEU A 41 2.75 4.35 -1.49
N ALA A 42 4.02 4.51 -1.11
CA ALA A 42 5.12 4.63 -2.07
C ALA A 42 5.23 3.43 -3.03
N THR A 43 4.88 2.21 -2.60
CA THR A 43 5.11 0.99 -3.39
C THR A 43 3.83 0.31 -3.86
N GLY A 44 2.66 0.71 -3.33
CA GLY A 44 1.40 0.00 -3.58
C GLY A 44 1.36 -1.40 -2.99
N LEU A 45 2.10 -1.65 -1.89
CA LEU A 45 2.16 -2.97 -1.25
C LEU A 45 1.44 -2.99 0.09
N LEU A 46 0.67 -4.04 0.34
CA LEU A 46 0.13 -4.38 1.66
C LEU A 46 0.89 -5.55 2.29
N GLY A 47 0.99 -5.54 3.62
CA GLY A 47 1.61 -6.61 4.39
C GLY A 47 1.46 -6.40 5.89
N TYR A 48 2.23 -7.14 6.67
CA TYR A 48 2.21 -7.01 8.13
C TYR A 48 2.88 -5.72 8.60
N THR A 49 2.37 -5.14 9.68
CA THR A 49 2.95 -3.96 10.34
C THR A 49 4.38 -4.19 10.85
N ASN A 50 4.79 -5.44 11.06
CA ASN A 50 6.11 -5.84 11.52
C ASN A 50 7.05 -6.34 10.40
N CYS A 51 6.66 -6.23 9.12
CA CYS A 51 7.50 -6.62 7.99
C CYS A 51 8.88 -5.92 8.03
N GLU A 52 9.97 -6.69 8.01
CA GLU A 52 11.34 -6.17 8.10
C GLU A 52 11.68 -5.24 6.93
N SER A 53 11.26 -5.59 5.72
CA SER A 53 11.45 -4.75 4.53
C SER A 53 10.61 -3.47 4.62
N GLY A 54 9.40 -3.54 5.19
CA GLY A 54 8.57 -2.36 5.50
C GLY A 54 9.11 -1.52 6.67
N LYS A 55 9.97 -2.06 7.55
CA LYS A 55 10.61 -1.25 8.58
C LYS A 55 11.71 -0.34 8.02
N ARG A 56 12.18 -0.61 6.80
CA ARG A 56 13.18 0.19 6.08
C ARG A 56 12.46 1.32 5.33
N GLY A 57 12.85 2.57 5.60
CA GLY A 57 12.31 3.76 4.94
C GLY A 57 11.43 4.66 5.83
N PRO A 58 10.96 5.80 5.28
CA PRO A 58 10.14 6.77 6.00
C PRO A 58 8.89 6.13 6.61
N LYS A 59 8.52 6.61 7.81
CA LYS A 59 7.33 6.18 8.55
C LYS A 59 6.55 7.43 8.93
N GLY A 60 5.26 7.47 8.59
CA GLY A 60 4.39 8.60 8.87
C GLY A 60 3.03 8.44 8.21
N HIS A 61 2.10 9.32 8.55
CA HIS A 61 0.72 9.29 8.06
C HIS A 61 0.59 9.50 6.54
N SER A 62 1.59 10.09 5.88
CA SER A 62 1.65 10.25 4.42
C SER A 62 2.45 9.14 3.71
N GLU A 63 2.92 8.13 4.44
CA GLU A 63 3.74 7.02 3.89
C GLU A 63 3.05 5.67 4.04
N VAL A 64 2.25 5.53 5.10
CA VAL A 64 1.61 4.28 5.49
C VAL A 64 0.13 4.52 5.77
N LEU A 65 -0.71 3.72 5.12
CA LEU A 65 -2.11 3.55 5.44
C LEU A 65 -2.25 2.25 6.22
N LEU A 66 -2.93 2.28 7.36
CA LEU A 66 -3.22 1.07 8.13
C LEU A 66 -4.66 0.64 7.89
N ALA A 67 -4.94 -0.65 8.06
CA ALA A 67 -6.30 -1.16 7.94
C ALA A 67 -6.57 -2.21 9.01
N VAL A 68 -7.77 -2.22 9.58
CA VAL A 68 -8.12 -3.07 10.71
C VAL A 68 -9.08 -4.17 10.29
N GLY A 69 -8.73 -5.42 10.60
CA GLY A 69 -9.55 -6.61 10.35
C GLY A 69 -9.80 -6.91 8.87
N ASP A 70 -10.74 -7.82 8.62
CA ASP A 70 -11.05 -8.35 7.29
C ASP A 70 -11.60 -7.26 6.35
N SER A 71 -12.53 -6.42 6.82
CA SER A 71 -13.04 -5.28 6.03
C SER A 71 -11.93 -4.29 5.63
N GLY A 72 -10.99 -4.03 6.53
CA GLY A 72 -9.84 -3.20 6.25
C GLY A 72 -8.93 -3.83 5.18
N LEU A 73 -8.65 -5.12 5.30
CA LEU A 73 -7.86 -5.87 4.31
C LEU A 73 -8.51 -5.81 2.92
N GLN A 74 -9.81 -6.13 2.84
CA GLN A 74 -10.56 -6.06 1.60
C GLN A 74 -10.49 -4.66 0.99
N LYS A 75 -10.64 -3.62 1.81
CA LYS A 75 -10.55 -2.24 1.33
C LYS A 75 -9.17 -1.87 0.78
N LEU A 76 -8.09 -2.40 1.36
CA LEU A 76 -6.75 -2.22 0.79
C LEU A 76 -6.63 -2.84 -0.61
N VAL A 77 -7.20 -4.03 -0.82
CA VAL A 77 -7.21 -4.66 -2.15
C VAL A 77 -8.06 -3.87 -3.13
N GLU A 78 -9.24 -3.40 -2.73
CA GLU A 78 -10.08 -2.51 -3.57
C GLU A 78 -9.36 -1.22 -3.97
N LEU A 79 -8.49 -0.70 -3.08
CA LEU A 79 -7.70 0.49 -3.33
C LEU A 79 -6.49 0.23 -4.24
N GLY A 80 -6.27 -0.99 -4.72
CA GLY A 80 -5.20 -1.30 -5.66
C GLY A 80 -3.90 -1.79 -5.01
N PHE A 81 -3.86 -2.04 -3.70
CA PHE A 81 -2.69 -2.60 -3.04
C PHE A 81 -2.55 -4.11 -3.27
N ILE A 82 -1.32 -4.56 -3.54
CA ILE A 82 -1.00 -5.99 -3.75
C ILE A 82 -0.13 -6.53 -2.60
N THR A 83 -0.01 -7.85 -2.49
CA THR A 83 0.76 -8.44 -1.38
C THR A 83 2.26 -8.15 -1.47
N CYS A 84 2.87 -7.92 -0.31
CA CYS A 84 4.29 -7.78 -0.15
C CYS A 84 4.99 -9.15 -0.24
N PRO A 85 5.90 -9.37 -1.20
CA PRO A 85 6.55 -10.67 -1.42
C PRO A 85 7.55 -11.03 -0.32
N GLU A 86 7.91 -10.08 0.55
CA GLU A 86 8.87 -10.30 1.62
C GLU A 86 8.22 -10.89 2.86
N CYS A 87 7.01 -10.44 3.20
CA CYS A 87 6.27 -10.97 4.36
C CYS A 87 5.10 -11.90 3.98
N MET A 88 4.80 -12.01 2.69
CA MET A 88 3.82 -12.95 2.11
C MET A 88 2.52 -13.04 2.91
N PRO A 89 1.78 -11.92 3.08
CA PRO A 89 0.53 -11.90 3.85
C PRO A 89 -0.53 -12.89 3.32
N GLU A 90 -0.45 -13.27 2.04
CA GLU A 90 -1.29 -14.28 1.39
C GLU A 90 -1.21 -15.67 2.04
N HIS A 91 -0.14 -15.99 2.76
CA HIS A 91 0.02 -17.27 3.45
C HIS A 91 -0.69 -17.32 4.80
N GLN A 92 -1.28 -16.20 5.26
CA GLN A 92 -2.12 -16.19 6.45
C GLN A 92 -3.40 -16.98 6.19
N GLU A 93 -3.75 -17.87 7.12
CA GLU A 93 -5.03 -18.58 7.09
C GLU A 93 -6.21 -17.60 6.99
N GLY A 94 -7.11 -17.87 6.03
CA GLY A 94 -8.28 -17.04 5.76
C GLY A 94 -8.03 -15.78 4.93
N PHE A 95 -6.79 -15.51 4.49
CA PHE A 95 -6.50 -14.34 3.65
C PHE A 95 -7.35 -14.34 2.37
N TRP A 96 -7.33 -15.46 1.64
CA TRP A 96 -8.05 -15.59 0.36
C TRP A 96 -9.57 -15.65 0.54
N ASP A 97 -10.06 -16.15 1.67
CA ASP A 97 -11.49 -16.11 1.99
C ASP A 97 -12.01 -14.66 2.10
N VAL A 98 -11.15 -13.73 2.50
CA VAL A 98 -11.50 -12.31 2.67
C VAL A 98 -11.40 -11.55 1.34
N VAL A 99 -10.37 -11.82 0.53
CA VAL A 99 -10.06 -10.96 -0.63
C VAL A 99 -10.17 -11.61 -1.99
N GLY A 100 -10.30 -12.94 -2.09
CA GLY A 100 -10.23 -13.68 -3.35
C GLY A 100 -11.16 -13.12 -4.44
N GLU A 101 -12.46 -13.01 -4.15
CA GLU A 101 -13.44 -12.45 -5.08
C GLU A 101 -13.13 -10.99 -5.45
N THR A 102 -12.59 -10.21 -4.52
CA THR A 102 -12.23 -8.80 -4.76
C THR A 102 -11.02 -8.71 -5.67
N VAL A 103 -10.03 -9.59 -5.48
CA VAL A 103 -8.83 -9.67 -6.31
C VAL A 103 -9.22 -10.00 -7.77
N GLU A 104 -10.02 -11.05 -7.98
CA GLU A 104 -10.47 -11.46 -9.31
C GLU A 104 -11.21 -10.31 -10.01
N LYS A 105 -12.12 -9.64 -9.29
CA LYS A 105 -12.92 -8.53 -9.83
C LYS A 105 -12.10 -7.30 -10.21
N ILE A 106 -11.14 -6.91 -9.38
CA ILE A 106 -10.42 -5.63 -9.53
C ILE A 106 -9.24 -5.77 -10.49
N TYR A 107 -8.54 -6.91 -10.44
CA TYR A 107 -7.28 -7.07 -11.16
C TYR A 107 -7.42 -7.85 -12.47
N GLY A 108 -8.59 -8.46 -12.72
CA GLY A 108 -8.85 -9.17 -13.97
C GLY A 108 -7.84 -10.28 -14.26
N ILE A 109 -7.37 -10.95 -13.20
CA ILE A 109 -6.38 -12.02 -13.26
C ILE A 109 -7.07 -13.37 -13.48
N ASP A 110 -6.37 -14.29 -14.13
CA ASP A 110 -6.90 -15.63 -14.44
C ASP A 110 -6.94 -16.54 -13.20
N THR A 111 -5.95 -16.39 -12.31
CA THR A 111 -5.88 -17.15 -11.05
C THR A 111 -5.33 -16.29 -9.91
N LEU A 112 -5.57 -16.70 -8.67
CA LEU A 112 -5.05 -15.97 -7.49
C LEU A 112 -3.51 -16.05 -7.39
N GLU A 113 -2.88 -17.06 -7.97
CA GLU A 113 -1.42 -17.18 -8.07
C GLU A 113 -0.82 -16.03 -8.89
N ASP A 114 -1.54 -15.55 -9.91
CA ASP A 114 -1.09 -14.42 -10.73
C ASP A 114 -1.05 -13.11 -9.95
N PHE A 115 -1.81 -13.00 -8.86
CA PHE A 115 -1.79 -11.83 -7.97
C PHE A 115 -0.46 -11.71 -7.20
N VAL A 116 0.11 -12.85 -6.84
CA VAL A 116 1.32 -12.91 -6.02
C VAL A 116 2.59 -12.96 -6.87
N ASP A 117 2.48 -13.43 -8.11
CA ASP A 117 3.56 -13.43 -9.10
C ASP A 117 4.00 -12.01 -9.46
N LYS A 118 5.25 -11.65 -9.12
CA LYS A 118 5.79 -10.31 -9.38
C LYS A 118 6.28 -10.09 -10.81
N GLU A 119 6.33 -11.12 -11.63
CA GLU A 119 6.54 -10.99 -13.07
C GLU A 119 5.25 -10.53 -13.76
N LYS A 120 4.09 -11.06 -13.33
CA LYS A 120 2.76 -10.64 -13.80
C LYS A 120 2.26 -9.37 -13.13
N MET A 121 2.47 -9.27 -11.82
CA MET A 121 2.03 -8.17 -10.95
C MET A 121 3.24 -7.51 -10.26
N PRO A 122 4.09 -6.79 -11.03
CA PRO A 122 5.28 -6.13 -10.49
C PRO A 122 4.90 -5.01 -9.53
N PHE A 123 5.83 -4.53 -8.71
CA PHE A 123 5.62 -3.34 -7.88
C PHE A 123 5.26 -2.13 -8.75
N ASP A 124 4.01 -1.68 -8.65
CA ASP A 124 3.49 -0.52 -9.37
C ASP A 124 2.48 0.19 -8.50
N ALA A 125 2.92 1.30 -7.92
CA ALA A 125 2.06 2.14 -7.12
C ALA A 125 1.05 2.92 -7.98
N ARG A 126 1.16 2.97 -9.32
CA ARG A 126 0.14 3.61 -10.17
C ARG A 126 -1.23 2.94 -10.10
N ARG A 127 -1.27 1.64 -9.77
CA ARG A 127 -2.52 0.89 -9.59
C ARG A 127 -3.33 1.31 -8.37
N VAL A 128 -2.67 1.96 -7.40
CA VAL A 128 -3.35 2.46 -6.22
C VAL A 128 -4.36 3.52 -6.64
N ASN A 129 -5.56 3.48 -6.08
CA ASN A 129 -6.61 4.48 -6.30
C ASN A 129 -6.23 5.80 -5.61
N TRP A 130 -5.34 6.55 -6.25
CA TRP A 130 -4.82 7.80 -5.72
C TRP A 130 -5.88 8.88 -5.62
N GLU A 131 -6.93 8.85 -6.43
CA GLU A 131 -8.02 9.84 -6.34
C GLU A 131 -8.67 9.76 -4.95
N VAL A 132 -9.08 8.56 -4.54
CA VAL A 132 -9.62 8.34 -3.20
C VAL A 132 -8.57 8.70 -2.14
N LEU A 133 -7.34 8.21 -2.27
CA LEU A 133 -6.32 8.44 -1.24
C LEU A 133 -5.92 9.91 -1.09
N MET A 134 -5.92 10.70 -2.15
CA MET A 134 -5.58 12.13 -2.06
C MET A 134 -6.68 12.91 -1.35
N THR A 135 -7.96 12.53 -1.49
CA THR A 135 -9.06 13.16 -0.71
C THR A 135 -8.96 12.89 0.79
N VAL A 136 -8.40 11.75 1.19
CA VAL A 136 -8.27 11.34 2.60
C VAL A 136 -6.96 11.84 3.20
N ILE A 137 -5.84 11.52 2.55
CA ILE A 137 -4.49 11.73 3.09
C ILE A 137 -4.03 13.17 2.86
N GLY A 138 -4.47 13.79 1.75
CA GLY A 138 -4.12 15.17 1.39
C GLY A 138 -2.64 15.39 1.03
N LYS A 139 -1.84 14.32 0.96
CA LYS A 139 -0.40 14.41 0.70
C LYS A 139 0.12 13.13 0.05
N ALA A 140 1.02 13.28 -0.92
CA ALA A 140 1.73 12.17 -1.53
C ALA A 140 2.87 11.66 -0.62
N PRO A 141 3.27 10.37 -0.74
CA PRO A 141 4.48 9.86 -0.10
C PRO A 141 5.73 10.56 -0.66
N GLY A 142 6.86 10.48 0.04
CA GLY A 142 8.09 11.16 -0.37
C GLY A 142 8.69 10.67 -1.70
N ARG A 143 8.22 9.54 -2.23
CA ARG A 143 8.52 9.00 -3.57
C ARG A 143 7.50 7.95 -3.96
N ILE A 144 7.40 7.65 -5.26
CA ILE A 144 6.54 6.60 -5.79
C ILE A 144 7.36 5.62 -6.63
N TYR A 145 7.20 4.32 -6.34
CA TYR A 145 7.82 3.22 -7.05
C TYR A 145 6.88 2.69 -8.13
N VAL A 146 7.40 2.62 -9.35
CA VAL A 146 6.74 2.07 -10.54
C VAL A 146 7.68 1.07 -11.22
N PRO A 147 7.18 0.22 -12.14
CA PRO A 147 8.00 -0.75 -12.86
C PRO A 147 9.09 -0.07 -13.67
N LYS A 148 10.21 -0.78 -13.89
CA LYS A 148 11.24 -0.33 -14.82
C LYS A 148 10.76 -0.49 -16.26
N GLY A 149 11.19 0.41 -17.16
CA GLY A 149 10.91 0.34 -18.59
C GLY A 149 9.66 1.08 -19.07
N LEU A 150 8.93 1.79 -18.19
CA LEU A 150 7.83 2.67 -18.62
C LEU A 150 8.27 3.72 -19.64
N GLY A 151 7.39 4.02 -20.59
CA GLY A 151 7.59 5.07 -21.58
C GLY A 151 7.47 6.48 -20.97
N VAL A 152 8.07 7.47 -21.63
CA VAL A 152 8.02 8.88 -21.19
C VAL A 152 6.58 9.39 -21.06
N ALA A 153 5.70 9.00 -21.98
CA ALA A 153 4.28 9.37 -21.94
C ALA A 153 3.58 8.83 -20.69
N GLU A 154 3.77 7.55 -20.36
CA GLU A 154 3.16 6.91 -19.19
C GLU A 154 3.59 7.57 -17.88
N VAL A 155 4.88 7.88 -17.74
CA VAL A 155 5.39 8.57 -16.55
C VAL A 155 4.82 9.98 -16.48
N SER A 156 4.75 10.68 -17.62
CA SER A 156 4.22 12.05 -17.70
C SER A 156 2.74 12.11 -17.36
N ASP A 157 1.93 11.17 -17.85
CA ASP A 157 0.51 11.07 -17.55
C ASP A 157 0.28 10.82 -16.06
N PHE A 158 1.08 9.95 -15.44
CA PHE A 158 0.98 9.70 -14.01
C PHE A 158 1.43 10.91 -13.16
N LYS A 159 2.50 11.61 -13.56
CA LYS A 159 2.93 12.86 -12.91
C LYS A 159 1.85 13.96 -13.07
N ARG A 160 1.15 14.03 -14.21
CA ARG A 160 0.05 14.98 -14.47
C ARG A 160 -1.13 14.76 -13.52
N PHE A 161 -1.51 13.50 -13.26
CA PHE A 161 -2.57 13.19 -12.30
C PHE A 161 -2.34 13.89 -10.95
N PHE A 162 -1.12 13.85 -10.40
CA PHE A 162 -0.83 14.52 -9.12
C PHE A 162 -0.97 16.05 -9.22
N ASN A 163 -0.51 16.65 -10.32
CA ASN A 163 -0.70 18.09 -10.56
C ASN A 163 -2.18 18.47 -10.56
N ASP A 164 -3.04 17.67 -11.20
CA ASP A 164 -4.48 17.92 -11.29
C ASP A 164 -5.18 17.82 -9.93
N THR A 165 -4.64 17.03 -9.00
CA THR A 165 -5.13 16.94 -7.61
C THR A 165 -4.66 18.06 -6.69
N GLY A 166 -3.78 18.97 -7.17
CA GLY A 166 -3.20 20.05 -6.36
C GLY A 166 -2.19 19.57 -5.31
N VAL A 167 -1.79 18.28 -5.36
CA VAL A 167 -0.78 17.69 -4.48
C VAL A 167 0.58 17.74 -5.19
N ALA A 168 1.63 18.10 -4.45
CA ALA A 168 2.98 18.11 -4.99
C ALA A 168 3.37 16.73 -5.56
N VAL A 169 3.77 16.70 -6.83
CA VAL A 169 4.20 15.48 -7.51
C VAL A 169 5.45 14.93 -6.81
N PRO A 170 5.41 13.71 -6.26
CA PRO A 170 6.60 13.12 -5.67
C PRO A 170 7.55 12.63 -6.76
N PRO A 171 8.85 12.43 -6.44
CA PRO A 171 9.76 11.69 -7.32
C PRO A 171 9.16 10.34 -7.71
N VAL A 172 9.13 10.04 -9.02
CA VAL A 172 8.61 8.78 -9.57
C VAL A 172 9.78 8.00 -10.15
N GLY A 173 9.93 6.75 -9.75
CA GLY A 173 11.10 5.95 -10.11
C GLY A 173 10.89 4.47 -9.87
N TRP A 174 11.92 3.67 -10.07
CA TRP A 174 11.88 2.23 -9.85
C TRP A 174 12.89 1.79 -8.80
N TYR A 175 12.62 0.62 -8.23
CA TYR A 175 13.53 -0.03 -7.30
C TYR A 175 14.71 -0.65 -8.05
N ASN A 176 15.93 -0.40 -7.57
CA ASN A 176 17.12 -1.05 -8.10
C ASN A 176 17.38 -2.35 -7.32
N PRO A 177 17.22 -3.55 -7.90
CA PRO A 177 17.45 -4.80 -7.18
C PRO A 177 18.88 -4.98 -6.69
N ASN A 178 19.85 -4.33 -7.34
CA ASN A 178 21.28 -4.38 -6.99
C ASN A 178 21.66 -3.39 -5.87
N ASN A 179 20.74 -2.50 -5.49
CA ASN A 179 20.90 -1.58 -4.37
C ASN A 179 19.59 -1.51 -3.60
N ARG A 180 19.48 -2.22 -2.48
CA ARG A 180 18.24 -2.30 -1.69
C ARG A 180 17.75 -0.95 -1.13
N ALA A 181 18.60 0.08 -1.11
CA ALA A 181 18.22 1.46 -0.79
C ALA A 181 18.06 2.36 -2.03
N GLY A 182 18.40 1.82 -3.20
CA GLY A 182 18.45 2.51 -4.48
C GLY A 182 17.07 2.75 -5.07
N PHE A 183 16.73 4.02 -5.15
CA PHE A 183 15.65 4.55 -5.95
C PHE A 183 16.28 5.21 -7.17
N THR A 184 15.83 4.85 -8.37
CA THR A 184 16.24 5.51 -9.61
C THR A 184 15.04 6.22 -10.19
N GLU A 185 15.13 7.54 -10.30
CA GLU A 185 14.06 8.39 -10.82
C GLU A 185 13.94 8.29 -12.35
N TYR A 186 12.72 8.47 -12.84
CA TYR A 186 12.39 8.67 -14.26
C TYR A 186 12.46 10.14 -14.66
#